data_AF-A0A242E3G4-F1
#
_entry.id   AF-A0A242E3G4-F1
#
_cell.length_a   1.000
_cell.length_b   1.000
_cell.length_c   1.000
_cell.angle_alpha   90.00
_cell.angle_beta   90.00
_cell.angle_gamma   90.00
#
_symmetry.space_group_name_H-M   'P 1'
#
loop_
_entity.id
_entity.type
_entity.pdbx_description
1 polymer ?
#
loop_
_entity_poly.entity_id
_entity_poly.type
_entity_poly.pdbx_seq_one_letter_code
_entity_poly.pdbx_strand_id
1 'polypeptide(L)'
;MRHLKKAATLNDVQTVVKNNTAEMTERMQKGAPVDTGYLRRSINMTLSEAGLTGIVGPTADYAPYVEYGTRFMSAQPYVRPAFNYQKVKFMAEMKALVK
;
A
#
# COMPACT_ATOMS: atom_id res chain seq x y z
N MET A 1 -12.93 -22.03 -32.00
CA MET A 1 -11.51 -21.63 -32.08
C MET A 1 -10.99 -21.33 -30.67
N ARG A 2 -9.85 -21.94 -30.32
CA ARG A 2 -9.14 -21.79 -29.04
C ARG A 2 -8.94 -20.32 -28.70
N HIS A 3 -9.45 -19.93 -27.55
CA HIS A 3 -9.30 -18.65 -26.88
C HIS A 3 -7.80 -18.33 -26.76
N LEU A 4 -7.35 -17.33 -27.52
CA LEU A 4 -6.03 -16.74 -27.32
C LEU A 4 -6.06 -16.09 -25.93
N LYS A 5 -5.23 -16.57 -24.99
CA LYS A 5 -4.94 -15.83 -23.75
C LYS A 5 -4.50 -14.43 -24.18
N LYS A 6 -5.28 -13.39 -23.84
CA LYS A 6 -4.85 -12.01 -24.08
C LYS A 6 -3.55 -11.80 -23.30
N ALA A 7 -2.48 -11.41 -23.98
CA ALA A 7 -1.28 -10.93 -23.32
C ALA A 7 -1.65 -9.71 -22.47
N ALA A 8 -1.11 -9.63 -21.25
CA ALA A 8 -1.34 -8.46 -20.39
C ALA A 8 -0.88 -7.17 -21.07
N THR A 9 -1.67 -6.13 -20.88
CA THR A 9 -1.40 -4.79 -21.38
C THR A 9 -0.76 -3.91 -20.32
N LEU A 10 -0.17 -2.78 -20.71
CA LEU A 10 0.34 -1.79 -19.77
C LEU A 10 -0.77 -1.28 -18.83
N ASN A 11 -2.00 -1.16 -19.33
CA ASN A 11 -3.16 -0.76 -18.55
C ASN A 11 -3.49 -1.77 -17.44
N ASP A 12 -3.28 -3.06 -17.69
CA ASP A 12 -3.49 -4.11 -16.68
C ASP A 12 -2.47 -3.97 -15.54
N VAL A 13 -1.20 -3.68 -15.88
CA VAL A 13 -0.15 -3.41 -14.87
C VAL A 13 -0.48 -2.17 -14.05
N GLN A 14 -0.83 -1.06 -14.70
CA GLN A 14 -1.23 0.17 -14.01
C GLN A 14 -2.44 -0.04 -13.09
N THR A 15 -3.39 -0.88 -13.51
CA THR A 15 -4.56 -1.24 -12.70
C THR A 15 -4.15 -2.01 -11.43
N VAL A 16 -3.26 -3.00 -11.57
CA VAL A 16 -2.71 -3.75 -10.42
C VAL A 16 -1.97 -2.81 -9.47
N VAL A 17 -1.08 -1.94 -9.97
CA VAL A 17 -0.36 -0.97 -9.15
C VAL A 17 -1.32 -0.06 -8.40
N LYS A 18 -2.28 0.57 -9.10
CA LYS A 18 -3.27 1.47 -8.51
C LYS A 18 -4.09 0.79 -7.41
N ASN A 19 -4.62 -0.39 -7.70
CA ASN A 19 -5.47 -1.12 -6.75
C ASN A 19 -4.68 -1.55 -5.51
N ASN A 20 -3.48 -2.10 -5.67
CA ASN A 20 -2.65 -2.50 -4.54
C ASN A 20 -2.22 -1.29 -3.69
N THR A 21 -1.97 -0.15 -4.31
CA THR A 21 -1.63 1.10 -3.60
C THR A 21 -2.82 1.60 -2.77
N ALA A 22 -4.03 1.60 -3.35
CA ALA A 22 -5.25 2.00 -2.66
C ALA A 22 -5.57 1.07 -1.48
N GLU A 23 -5.45 -0.25 -1.67
CA GLU A 23 -5.67 -1.22 -0.61
C GLU A 23 -4.64 -1.12 0.52
N MET A 24 -3.37 -0.88 0.19
CA MET A 24 -2.34 -0.64 1.21
C MET A 24 -2.65 0.62 2.01
N THR A 25 -3.09 1.69 1.34
CA THR A 25 -3.53 2.92 1.98
C THR A 25 -4.67 2.66 2.96
N GLU A 26 -5.70 1.93 2.54
CA GLU A 26 -6.84 1.56 3.38
C GLU A 26 -6.40 0.72 4.59
N ARG A 27 -5.51 -0.26 4.38
CA ARG A 27 -4.98 -1.09 5.48
C ARG A 27 -4.17 -0.28 6.48
N MET A 28 -3.31 0.62 6.00
CA MET A 28 -2.56 1.53 6.87
C MET A 28 -3.50 2.44 7.66
N GLN A 29 -4.54 2.99 7.02
CA GLN A 29 -5.53 3.84 7.68
C GLN A 29 -6.35 3.08 8.73
N LYS A 30 -6.71 1.81 8.46
CA LYS A 30 -7.43 0.94 9.42
C LYS A 30 -6.56 0.49 10.58
N GLY A 31 -5.27 0.27 10.33
CA GLY A 31 -4.30 -0.15 11.35
C GLY A 31 -3.74 1.00 12.19
N ALA A 32 -3.86 2.24 11.72
CA ALA A 32 -3.33 3.40 12.42
C ALA A 32 -4.06 3.62 13.76
N PRO A 33 -3.33 3.78 14.88
CA PRO A 33 -3.94 4.10 16.16
C PRO A 33 -4.64 5.46 16.07
N VAL A 34 -5.78 5.56 16.75
CA VAL A 34 -6.65 6.74 16.71
C VAL A 34 -6.63 7.43 18.06
N ASP A 35 -6.04 8.62 18.08
CA ASP A 35 -6.22 9.61 19.14
C ASP A 35 -7.16 10.72 18.62
N THR A 36 -6.62 11.79 18.01
CA THR A 36 -7.40 12.82 17.29
C THR A 36 -7.79 12.44 15.86
N GLY A 37 -7.29 11.30 15.38
CA GLY A 37 -7.41 10.82 14.01
C GLY A 37 -6.52 11.54 12.99
N TYR A 38 -5.67 12.49 13.39
CA TYR A 38 -4.75 13.17 12.46
C TYR A 38 -3.79 12.19 11.77
N LEU A 39 -3.18 11.27 12.54
CA LEU A 39 -2.29 10.23 11.99
C LEU A 39 -2.96 9.47 10.85
N ARG A 40 -4.18 8.93 11.09
CA ARG A 40 -4.95 8.21 10.09
C ARG A 40 -5.24 9.08 8.85
N ARG A 41 -5.66 10.33 9.03
CA ARG A 41 -5.96 11.25 7.92
C ARG A 41 -4.72 11.71 7.14
N SER A 42 -3.54 11.68 7.78
CA SER A 42 -2.26 12.04 7.17
C SER A 42 -1.73 10.98 6.20
N ILE A 43 -2.30 9.76 6.21
CA ILE A 43 -1.89 8.67 5.32
C ILE A 43 -2.50 8.88 3.95
N ASN A 44 -1.64 9.18 2.98
CA ASN A 44 -2.02 9.39 1.59
C ASN A 44 -1.20 8.50 0.65
N MET A 45 -1.71 8.35 -0.57
CA MET A 45 -1.01 7.69 -1.66
C MET A 45 -0.68 8.66 -2.80
N THR A 46 0.37 8.33 -3.53
CA THR A 46 0.74 8.99 -4.78
C THR A 46 1.08 7.92 -5.82
N LEU A 47 0.65 8.16 -7.06
CA LEU A 47 1.06 7.37 -8.21
C LEU A 47 2.08 8.17 -9.02
N SER A 48 3.19 7.56 -9.37
CA SER A 48 4.26 8.14 -10.18
C SER A 48 4.59 7.23 -11.38
N GLU A 49 5.53 7.65 -12.22
CA GLU A 49 6.02 6.86 -13.36
C GLU A 49 4.90 6.35 -14.27
N ALA A 50 4.00 7.25 -14.68
CA ALA A 50 2.82 6.91 -15.48
C ALA A 50 1.94 5.80 -14.85
N GLY A 51 1.87 5.73 -13.52
CA GLY A 51 1.05 4.76 -12.80
C GLY A 51 1.72 3.39 -12.60
N LEU A 52 3.03 3.30 -12.83
CA LEU A 52 3.81 2.07 -12.60
C LEU A 52 4.41 2.00 -11.19
N THR A 53 4.43 3.11 -10.47
CA THR A 53 4.91 3.18 -9.09
C THR A 53 3.83 3.78 -8.19
N GLY A 54 3.59 3.13 -7.07
CA GLY A 54 2.67 3.58 -6.02
C GLY A 54 3.39 3.76 -4.70
N ILE A 55 3.22 4.93 -4.08
CA ILE A 55 3.84 5.30 -2.81
C ILE A 55 2.71 5.56 -1.81
N VAL A 56 2.84 5.01 -0.60
CA VAL A 56 1.89 5.22 0.50
C VAL A 56 2.67 5.61 1.74
N GLY A 57 2.24 6.68 2.41
CA GLY A 57 2.89 7.12 3.64
C GLY A 57 2.08 8.14 4.42
N PRO A 58 2.31 8.24 5.74
CA PRO A 58 1.82 9.33 6.57
C PRO A 58 2.62 10.61 6.31
N THR A 59 1.96 11.77 6.38
CA THR A 59 2.61 13.09 6.40
C THR A 59 2.81 13.64 7.81
N ALA A 60 2.29 12.96 8.84
CA ALA A 60 2.52 13.33 10.23
C ALA A 60 3.98 13.09 10.64
N ASP A 61 4.68 14.15 11.08
CA ASP A 61 6.11 14.08 11.47
C ASP A 61 6.40 13.05 12.58
N TYR A 62 5.41 12.81 13.45
CA TYR A 62 5.54 11.87 14.56
C TYR A 62 5.23 10.41 14.20
N ALA A 63 4.79 10.14 12.96
CA ALA A 63 4.44 8.80 12.51
C ALA A 63 5.53 7.73 12.74
N PRO A 64 6.83 8.01 12.51
CA PRO A 64 7.88 7.03 12.78
C PRO A 64 7.93 6.61 14.26
N TYR A 65 7.65 7.52 15.19
CA TYR A 65 7.63 7.20 16.63
C TYR A 65 6.46 6.30 17.01
N VAL A 66 5.35 6.36 16.27
CA VAL A 66 4.21 5.46 16.45
C VAL A 66 4.54 4.09 15.88
N GLU A 67 5.11 4.03 14.67
CA GLU A 67 5.47 2.77 14.01
C GLU A 67 6.54 1.98 14.77
N TYR A 68 7.58 2.66 15.25
CA TYR A 68 8.77 2.03 15.87
C TYR A 68 8.80 2.10 17.39
N GLY A 69 7.93 2.91 18.00
CA GLY A 69 7.97 3.19 19.43
C GLY A 69 9.08 4.17 19.81
N THR A 70 9.13 4.49 21.10
CA THR A 70 10.14 5.37 21.72
C THR A 70 10.60 4.79 23.05
N ARG A 71 11.55 5.44 23.72
CA ARG A 71 11.96 5.07 25.08
C ARG A 71 10.82 5.14 26.13
N PHE A 72 9.72 5.81 25.82
CA PHE A 72 8.59 6.00 26.74
C PHE A 72 7.29 5.31 26.30
N MET A 73 7.24 4.77 25.08
CA MET A 73 6.02 4.23 24.49
C MET A 73 6.35 3.04 23.59
N SER A 74 5.67 1.92 23.80
CA SER A 74 5.77 0.75 22.92
C SER A 74 5.33 1.07 21.49
N ALA A 75 5.91 0.37 20.51
CA ALA A 75 5.54 0.49 19.11
C ALA A 75 4.08 0.08 18.86
N GLN A 76 3.40 0.82 17.97
CA GLN A 76 2.06 0.54 17.47
C GLN A 76 2.10 0.49 15.94
N PRO A 77 2.67 -0.60 15.37
CA PRO A 77 2.97 -0.66 13.95
C PRO A 77 1.69 -0.77 13.11
N TYR A 78 1.60 0.05 12.07
CA TYR A 78 0.49 0.11 11.11
C TYR A 78 1.00 0.14 9.65
N VAL A 79 2.22 0.60 9.42
CA VAL A 79 2.87 0.61 8.09
C VAL A 79 3.38 -0.80 7.76
N ARG A 80 4.24 -1.37 8.62
CA ARG A 80 4.90 -2.65 8.35
C ARG A 80 3.92 -3.82 8.19
N PRO A 81 2.85 -3.97 9.00
CA PRO A 81 1.84 -5.00 8.78
C PRO A 81 1.10 -4.85 7.45
N ALA A 82 0.71 -3.62 7.09
CA ALA A 82 0.03 -3.34 5.83
C ALA A 82 0.92 -3.65 4.61
N PHE A 83 2.19 -3.22 4.66
CA PHE A 83 3.18 -3.52 3.63
C PHE A 83 3.43 -5.03 3.49
N ASN A 84 3.62 -5.74 4.60
CA ASN A 84 3.89 -7.17 4.58
C ASN A 84 2.75 -8.00 3.99
N TYR A 85 1.51 -7.57 4.19
CA TYR A 85 0.38 -8.16 3.50
C TYR A 85 0.38 -7.77 2.01
N GLN A 86 0.43 -6.46 1.70
CA GLN A 86 0.25 -6.00 0.32
C GLN A 86 1.33 -6.54 -0.61
N LYS A 87 2.59 -6.62 -0.16
CA LYS A 87 3.69 -7.15 -0.99
C LYS A 87 3.40 -8.55 -1.52
N VAL A 88 2.79 -9.42 -0.71
CA VAL A 88 2.48 -10.80 -1.12
C VAL A 88 1.36 -10.79 -2.16
N LYS A 89 0.30 -10.01 -1.92
CA LYS A 89 -0.82 -9.86 -2.85
C LYS A 89 -0.37 -9.25 -4.19
N PHE A 90 0.38 -8.16 -4.15
CA PHE A 90 0.90 -7.46 -5.32
C PHE A 90 1.74 -8.40 -6.20
N MET A 91 2.67 -9.15 -5.61
CA MET A 91 3.50 -10.10 -6.35
C MET A 91 2.67 -11.23 -6.97
N ALA A 92 1.62 -11.70 -6.30
CA ALA A 92 0.72 -12.71 -6.85
C ALA A 92 -0.08 -12.18 -8.06
N GLU A 93 -0.62 -10.97 -7.97
CA GLU A 93 -1.37 -10.33 -9.06
C GLU A 93 -0.48 -9.99 -10.26
N MET A 94 0.71 -9.45 -10.03
CA MET A 94 1.70 -9.20 -11.08
C MET A 94 2.10 -10.49 -11.80
N LYS A 95 2.29 -11.59 -11.05
CA LYS A 95 2.60 -12.90 -11.64
C LYS A 95 1.43 -13.45 -12.46
N ALA A 96 0.18 -13.13 -12.11
CA ALA A 96 -0.99 -13.57 -12.85
C ALA A 96 -1.10 -12.90 -14.22
N LEU A 97 -0.58 -11.68 -14.39
CA LEU A 97 -0.56 -10.96 -15.67
C LEU A 97 0.33 -11.62 -16.74
N VAL A 98 1.35 -12.38 -16.34
CA VAL A 98 2.36 -12.96 -17.25
C VAL A 98 2.08 -14.43 -17.59
N LYS A 99 0.99 -15.02 -17.08
CA LYS A 99 0.63 -16.44 -17.29
C LYS A 99 -0.36 -16.68 -18.44
#